data_AF-A0A1Q7ZF75-F1
#
_entry.id   AF-A0A1Q7ZF75-F1
#
_cell.length_a   1.000
_cell.length_b   1.000
_cell.length_c   1.000
_cell.angle_alpha   90.00
_cell.angle_beta   90.00
_cell.angle_gamma   90.00
#
_symmetry.space_group_name_H-M   'P 1'
#
loop_
_entity.id
_entity.type
_entity.pdbx_description
1 polymer ?
#
loop_
_entity_poly.entity_id
_entity_poly.type
_entity_poly.pdbx_seq_one_letter_code
_entity_poly.pdbx_strand_id
1 'polypeptide(L)' 'MKYQDRVLMGKDIYDVNEYKWYFRALETRDEYFEYYRKRHAFWRIYGFQLPDEVLKKIYYKNALKLVPGVNAKAFPN' A
#
# COMPACT_ATOMS: atom_id res chain seq x y z
N MET A 1 -16.41 0.88 2.27
CA MET A 1 -15.51 1.27 1.15
C MET A 1 -16.03 0.72 -0.17
N LYS A 2 -16.14 1.54 -1.23
CA LYS A 2 -16.88 1.21 -2.47
C LYS A 2 -16.03 0.61 -3.61
N TYR A 3 -14.77 1.01 -3.76
CA TYR A 3 -13.94 0.68 -4.93
C TYR A 3 -12.63 -0.04 -4.59
N GLN A 4 -12.62 -0.78 -3.48
CA GLN A 4 -11.45 -1.48 -2.96
C GLN A 4 -10.82 -2.49 -3.94
N ASP A 5 -11.60 -3.04 -4.88
CA ASP A 5 -11.12 -4.03 -5.87
C ASP A 5 -10.51 -3.39 -7.14
N ARG A 6 -10.39 -2.05 -7.19
CA ARG A 6 -9.89 -1.29 -8.36
C ARG A 6 -8.57 -0.56 -8.10
N VAL A 7 -7.91 -0.84 -6.97
CA VAL A 7 -6.69 -0.15 -6.54
C VAL A 7 -5.59 -1.17 -6.26
N LEU A 8 -4.35 -0.83 -6.60
CA LEU A 8 -3.14 -1.60 -6.35
C LEU A 8 -2.12 -0.70 -5.65
N MET A 9 -1.29 -1.29 -4.78
CA MET A 9 -0.06 -0.64 -4.33
C MET A 9 1.11 -1.16 -5.18
N GLY A 10 1.91 -0.24 -5.68
CA GLY A 10 3.11 -0.54 -6.44
C GLY A 10 4.10 0.61 -6.35
N LYS A 11 5.37 0.31 -6.65
CA LYS A 11 6.44 1.29 -6.66
C LYS A 11 7.34 1.01 -7.86
N ASP A 12 7.72 2.06 -8.58
CA ASP A 12 8.57 1.96 -9.78
C ASP A 12 10.02 1.55 -9.48
N ILE A 13 10.38 1.45 -8.19
CA ILE A 13 11.72 1.06 -7.73
C ILE A 13 11.58 0.11 -6.54
N TYR A 14 12.34 -0.98 -6.55
CA TYR A 14 12.44 -1.90 -5.42
C TYR A 14 13.48 -1.42 -4.39
N ASP A 15 13.01 -0.85 -3.29
CA ASP A 15 13.80 -0.57 -2.09
C ASP A 15 12.95 -0.83 -0.85
N VAL A 16 13.26 -1.91 -0.14
CA VAL A 16 12.48 -2.43 0.99
C VAL A 16 12.36 -1.41 2.12
N ASN A 17 13.40 -0.59 2.36
CA ASN A 17 13.41 0.37 3.46
C ASN A 17 12.40 1.51 3.29
N GLU A 18 11.93 1.75 2.05
CA GLU A 18 10.99 2.81 1.73
C GLU A 18 9.53 2.41 2.01
N TYR A 19 9.22 1.10 2.06
CA TYR A 19 7.84 0.60 2.20
C TYR A 19 7.18 0.97 3.53
N LYS A 20 7.97 1.13 4.60
CA LYS A 20 7.46 1.49 5.94
C LYS A 20 6.61 2.77 5.95
N TRP A 21 6.89 3.73 5.05
CA TRP A 21 6.13 4.98 4.95
C TRP A 21 4.76 4.78 4.32
N TYR A 22 4.68 3.88 3.32
CA TYR A 22 3.42 3.49 2.70
C TYR A 22 2.57 2.66 3.66
N PHE A 23 3.19 1.74 4.40
CA PHE A 23 2.51 0.98 5.45
C PHE A 23 1.98 1.89 6.54
N ARG A 24 2.79 2.84 7.03
CA ARG A 24 2.34 3.87 7.98
C ARG A 24 1.12 4.62 7.46
N ALA A 25 1.14 5.07 6.20
CA ALA A 25 0.01 5.78 5.60
C ALA A 25 -1.24 4.91 5.47
N LEU A 26 -1.11 3.63 5.13
CA LEU A 26 -2.26 2.74 4.90
C LEU A 26 -2.84 2.17 6.20
N GLU A 27 -2.00 1.82 7.17
CA GLU A 27 -2.37 0.99 8.33
C GLU A 27 -2.70 1.81 9.58
N THR A 28 -2.16 3.03 9.70
CA THR A 28 -2.28 3.83 10.94
C THR A 28 -3.27 4.98 10.81
N ARG A 29 -3.65 5.57 11.95
CA ARG A 29 -4.33 6.88 12.02
C ARG A 29 -3.34 8.04 12.20
N ASP A 30 -2.04 7.83 11.97
CA ASP A 30 -1.05 8.86 12.21
C ASP A 30 -1.30 10.06 11.29
N GLU A 31 -1.32 11.25 11.87
CA GLU A 31 -1.58 12.48 11.13
C GLU A 31 -0.32 13.33 11.02
N TYR A 32 -0.26 14.17 9.99
CA TYR A 32 0.74 15.22 9.84
C TYR A 32 2.21 14.75 9.83
N PHE A 33 2.52 13.58 9.26
CA PHE A 33 3.91 13.08 9.22
C PHE A 33 4.63 13.39 7.91
N GLU A 34 5.95 13.40 7.99
CA GLU A 34 6.86 13.73 6.88
C GLU A 34 7.00 12.55 5.91
N TYR A 35 7.06 12.84 4.61
CA TYR A 35 7.43 11.82 3.63
C TYR A 35 8.94 11.63 3.59
N TYR A 36 9.38 10.43 3.21
CA TYR A 36 10.79 10.04 3.29
C TYR A 36 11.70 10.76 2.29
N ARG A 37 11.13 11.40 1.25
CA ARG A 37 11.87 12.20 0.26
C ARG A 37 11.23 13.58 0.11
N LYS A 38 12.00 14.63 0.41
CA LYS A 38 11.59 16.04 0.28
C LYS A 38 11.20 16.46 -1.15
N ARG A 39 11.69 15.76 -2.18
CA ARG A 39 11.47 16.15 -3.59
C ARG A 39 10.14 15.69 -4.20
N HIS A 40 9.43 14.73 -3.58
CA HIS A 40 8.23 14.12 -4.18
C HIS A 40 6.91 14.56 -3.53
N ALA A 41 6.95 15.10 -2.31
CA ALA A 41 5.78 15.65 -1.66
C ALA A 41 6.21 16.72 -0.66
N PHE A 42 5.69 17.94 -0.83
CA PHE A 42 5.79 19.01 0.19
C PHE A 42 4.68 18.89 1.24
N TRP A 43 3.71 18.01 1.00
CA TRP A 43 2.55 17.80 1.84
C TRP A 43 2.86 16.80 2.95
N ARG A 44 2.30 17.07 4.13
CA ARG A 44 2.26 16.09 5.20
C ARG A 44 1.27 14.99 4.85
N ILE A 45 1.60 13.77 5.25
CA ILE A 45 0.78 12.58 4.99
C ILE A 45 -0.15 12.36 6.19
N TYR A 46 -1.34 11.85 5.89
CA TYR A 46 -2.34 11.44 6.86
C TYR A 46 -2.65 9.95 6.65
N GLY A 47 -2.67 9.21 7.75
CA GLY A 47 -2.98 7.80 7.78
C GLY A 47 -4.45 7.52 7.50
N PHE A 48 -4.73 6.44 6.78
CA PHE A 48 -6.08 6.05 6.40
C PHE A 48 -6.72 5.06 7.38
N GLN A 49 -5.91 4.34 8.18
CA GLN A 49 -6.33 3.22 9.02
C GLN A 49 -7.28 2.26 8.30
N LEU A 50 -6.81 1.70 7.19
CA LEU A 50 -7.63 0.81 6.38
C LEU A 50 -7.91 -0.50 7.14
N PRO A 51 -9.13 -1.05 7.01
CA PRO A 51 -9.43 -2.38 7.54
C PRO A 51 -8.52 -3.45 6.93
N ASP A 52 -8.18 -4.48 7.70
CA ASP A 52 -7.31 -5.60 7.29
C ASP A 52 -7.75 -6.23 5.96
N GLU A 53 -9.07 -6.43 5.78
CA GLU A 53 -9.63 -6.99 4.56
C GLU A 53 -9.28 -6.17 3.31
N VAL A 54 -9.21 -4.84 3.45
CA VAL A 54 -8.86 -3.94 2.35
C VAL A 54 -7.36 -3.85 2.15
N LEU A 55 -6.57 -3.88 3.24
CA LEU A 55 -5.11 -3.96 3.16
C LEU A 55 -4.67 -5.19 2.36
N LYS A 56 -5.25 -6.36 2.63
CA LYS A 56 -4.99 -7.60 1.87
C LYS A 56 -5.29 -7.45 0.38
N LYS A 57 -6.35 -6.72 0.02
CA LYS A 57 -6.68 -6.43 -1.39
C LYS A 57 -5.65 -5.55 -2.06
N ILE A 58 -5.26 -4.46 -1.39
CA ILE A 58 -4.29 -3.49 -1.89
C ILE A 58 -2.89 -4.11 -2.01
N TYR A 59 -2.50 -4.95 -1.06
CA TYR A 59 -1.16 -5.55 -1.02
C TYR A 59 -0.99 -6.74 -1.96
N TYR A 60 -2.02 -7.58 -2.17
CA TYR A 60 -1.83 -8.74 -3.03
C TYR A 60 -3.09 -9.28 -3.72
N LYS A 61 -4.28 -9.29 -3.07
CA LYS A 61 -5.44 -10.01 -3.66
C LYS A 61 -5.91 -9.39 -4.98
N ASN A 62 -5.80 -8.08 -5.15
CA ASN A 62 -6.13 -7.44 -6.44
C ASN A 62 -5.06 -7.74 -7.51
N ALA A 63 -3.78 -7.73 -7.13
CA ALA A 63 -2.67 -8.00 -8.05
C ALA A 63 -2.74 -9.45 -8.58
N LEU A 64 -3.03 -10.42 -7.71
CA LEU A 64 -3.19 -11.83 -8.07
C LEU A 64 -4.28 -12.08 -9.12
N LYS A 65 -5.33 -11.26 -9.14
CA LYS A 65 -6.40 -11.36 -10.14
C LYS A 65 -6.03 -10.75 -11.48
N LEU A 66 -5.17 -9.73 -11.47
CA LEU A 66 -4.87 -8.92 -12.66
C LEU A 66 -3.59 -9.34 -13.37
N VAL A 67 -2.56 -9.73 -12.62
CA VAL A 67 -1.22 -10.02 -13.18
C VAL A 67 -1.10 -11.52 -13.46
N PRO A 68 -1.00 -11.93 -14.74
CA PRO A 68 -0.85 -13.35 -15.08
C PRO A 68 0.51 -13.89 -14.62
N GLY A 69 0.55 -15.18 -14.26
CA GLY A 69 1.79 -15.88 -13.90
C GLY A 69 2.27 -15.70 -12.45
N VAL A 70 1.56 -14.94 -11.62
CA VAL A 70 1.90 -14.80 -10.20
C VAL A 70 1.47 -16.05 -9.42
N ASN A 71 2.40 -16.66 -8.67
CA ASN A 71 2.11 -17.81 -7.82
C ASN A 71 1.36 -17.38 -6.55
N ALA A 72 0.05 -17.65 -6.49
CA ALA A 72 -0.79 -17.34 -5.34
C ALA A 72 -0.32 -18.01 -4.03
N LYS A 73 0.39 -19.15 -4.10
CA LYS A 73 0.90 -19.85 -2.90
C LYS A 73 2.03 -19.09 -2.20
N ALA A 74 2.62 -18.07 -2.83
CA ALA A 74 3.64 -17.23 -2.22
C ALA A 74 3.06 -16.16 -1.26
N PHE A 75 1.73 -16.08 -1.14
CA PHE A 75 1.03 -15.07 -0.33
C PHE A 75 0.22 -15.73 0.80
N PRO A 76 -0.01 -15.02 1.92
CA PRO A 76 -0.84 -15.52 3.02
C PRO A 76 -2.32 -15.64 2.62
N ASN A 77 -3.05 -16.52 3.32
CA ASN A 77 -4.50 -16.75 3.13
C ASN A 77 -5.35 -15.53 3.55
#